data_AF-A0A0G1GYM0-F1
#
_entry.id   AF-A0A0G1GYM0-F1
#
_cell.length_a   1.000
_cell.length_b   1.000
_cell.length_c   1.000
_cell.angle_alpha   90.00
_cell.angle_beta   90.00
_cell.angle_gamma   90.00
#
_symmetry.space_group_name_H-M   'P 1'
#
loop_
_entity.id
_entity.type
_entity.pdbx_description
1 polymer ?
#
loop_
_entity_poly.entity_id
_entity_poly.type
_entity_poly.pdbx_seq_one_letter_code
_entity_poly.pdbx_strand_id
1 'polypeptide(L)'
;NMTLRWYKNGVQTNQVAASYSPATASVLNAYIGQGYVSNYSGTIDDVRVYNRALLEPEIANIHSQGLGGQTCTSLGFLSGTLSCSGLCTYDITQCVAAPDPDCSDGDDNDGDGQTDYPNDVGCISAGDDNEANQCVDTIDNDGDGLVDNADPGCHLDGNPLNSGSYSTDGNQESNQIFIEI
;
A
#
# COMPACT_ATOMS: atom_id res chain seq x y z
N ASN A 1 18.23 -13.15 -47.60
CA ASN A 1 18.87 -12.37 -46.52
C ASN A 1 17.84 -12.12 -45.45
N MET A 2 18.14 -12.52 -44.21
CA MET A 2 17.32 -12.20 -43.05
C MET A 2 17.88 -10.91 -42.42
N THR A 3 17.08 -10.19 -41.66
CA THR A 3 17.52 -8.97 -40.98
C THR A 3 17.48 -9.21 -39.48
N LEU A 4 18.61 -9.03 -38.81
CA LEU A 4 18.66 -9.00 -37.35
C LEU A 4 18.42 -7.55 -36.91
N ARG A 5 17.54 -7.37 -35.92
CA ARG A 5 17.12 -6.06 -35.42
C ARG A 5 17.29 -6.02 -33.92
N TRP A 6 17.83 -4.92 -33.41
CA TRP A 6 17.96 -4.67 -31.97
C TRP A 6 16.98 -3.59 -31.56
N TYR A 7 16.31 -3.85 -30.45
CA TYR A 7 15.36 -2.93 -29.85
C TYR A 7 15.84 -2.58 -28.44
N LYS A 8 15.70 -1.31 -28.07
CA LYS A 8 15.91 -0.83 -26.70
C LYS A 8 14.69 -0.01 -26.33
N ASN A 9 14.12 -0.28 -25.16
CA ASN A 9 12.92 0.39 -24.66
C ASN A 9 11.75 0.35 -25.67
N GLY A 10 11.51 -0.80 -26.30
CA GLY A 10 10.45 -0.98 -27.30
C GLY A 10 10.75 -0.40 -28.70
N VAL A 11 11.83 0.35 -28.88
CA VAL A 11 12.14 1.07 -30.14
C VAL A 11 13.34 0.45 -30.85
N GLN A 12 13.29 0.33 -32.18
CA GLN A 12 14.41 -0.19 -32.96
C GLN A 12 15.60 0.78 -32.88
N THR A 13 16.77 0.28 -32.48
CA THR A 13 18.01 1.06 -32.37
C THR A 13 19.03 0.72 -33.44
N ASN A 14 19.00 -0.51 -33.97
CA ASN A 14 19.95 -0.96 -34.98
C ASN A 14 19.39 -2.11 -35.81
N GLN A 15 19.92 -2.32 -37.01
CA GLN A 15 19.63 -3.47 -37.85
C GLN A 15 20.81 -3.85 -38.75
N VAL A 16 20.95 -5.14 -39.03
CA VAL A 16 21.96 -5.66 -39.97
C VAL A 16 21.36 -6.76 -40.85
N ALA A 17 21.72 -6.78 -42.12
CA ALA A 17 21.46 -7.91 -42.99
C ALA A 17 22.41 -9.05 -42.64
N ALA A 18 21.88 -10.23 -42.36
CA ALA A 18 22.65 -11.42 -42.03
C ALA A 18 22.10 -12.63 -42.79
N SER A 19 23.00 -13.53 -43.16
CA SER A 19 22.65 -14.86 -43.65
C SER A 19 22.99 -15.86 -42.57
N TYR A 20 21.97 -16.45 -41.96
CA TYR A 20 22.10 -17.51 -40.97
C TYR A 20 21.14 -18.65 -41.30
N SER A 21 21.54 -19.86 -40.94
CA SER A 21 20.65 -21.02 -40.99
C SER A 21 19.59 -20.90 -39.90
N PRO A 22 18.37 -21.46 -40.10
CA PRO A 22 17.37 -21.55 -39.04
C PRO A 22 17.96 -22.22 -37.79
N ALA A 23 17.60 -21.71 -36.61
CA ALA A 23 18.03 -22.31 -35.35
C ALA A 23 17.47 -23.74 -35.23
N THR A 24 18.34 -24.69 -34.89
CA THR A 24 17.97 -26.08 -34.59
C THR A 24 18.03 -26.33 -33.09
N ALA A 25 17.16 -27.19 -32.56
CA ALA A 25 17.21 -27.57 -31.16
C ALA A 25 18.58 -28.16 -30.80
N SER A 26 19.14 -27.72 -29.67
CA SER A 26 20.41 -28.21 -29.15
C SER A 26 20.16 -29.12 -27.95
N VAL A 27 21.06 -30.08 -27.73
CA VAL A 27 21.12 -30.88 -26.49
C VAL A 27 21.93 -30.19 -25.39
N LEU A 28 22.58 -29.07 -25.71
CA LEU A 28 23.34 -28.28 -24.76
C LEU A 28 22.45 -27.28 -24.02
N ASN A 29 22.79 -27.01 -22.76
CA ASN A 29 22.11 -25.99 -21.96
C ASN A 29 22.34 -24.59 -22.54
N ALA A 30 21.29 -23.76 -22.50
CA ALA A 30 21.40 -22.33 -22.73
C ALA A 30 21.66 -21.64 -21.38
N TYR A 31 22.82 -21.02 -21.24
CA TYR A 31 23.20 -20.30 -20.01
C TYR A 31 22.94 -18.81 -20.18
N ILE A 32 22.20 -18.21 -19.23
CA ILE A 32 21.93 -16.76 -19.20
C ILE A 32 22.84 -16.12 -18.14
N GLY A 33 23.52 -15.03 -18.49
CA GLY A 33 24.44 -14.33 -17.59
C GLY A 33 25.81 -14.99 -17.42
N GLN A 34 26.09 -16.13 -18.06
CA GLN A 34 27.43 -16.71 -18.07
C GLN A 34 28.30 -16.04 -19.15
N GLY A 35 29.53 -15.66 -18.79
CA GLY A 35 30.48 -15.06 -19.72
C GLY A 35 31.79 -15.84 -19.81
N TYR A 36 32.61 -15.51 -20.82
CA TYR A 36 33.89 -16.18 -21.08
C TYR A 36 34.97 -15.83 -20.05
N VAL A 37 35.03 -14.55 -19.64
CA VAL A 37 36.01 -14.06 -18.65
C VAL A 37 35.42 -14.04 -17.25
N SER A 38 34.19 -13.57 -17.12
CA SER A 38 33.44 -13.53 -15.87
C SER A 38 31.94 -13.61 -16.16
N ASN A 39 31.17 -14.02 -15.16
CA ASN A 39 29.71 -13.96 -15.23
C ASN A 39 29.23 -12.51 -15.14
N TYR A 40 28.07 -12.24 -15.74
CA TYR A 40 27.37 -10.97 -15.63
C TYR A 40 27.04 -10.69 -14.15
N SER A 41 27.44 -9.50 -13.69
CA SER A 41 27.15 -9.01 -12.35
C SER A 41 26.09 -7.92 -12.45
N GLY A 42 24.84 -8.31 -12.28
CA GLY A 42 23.66 -7.46 -12.38
C GLY A 42 22.38 -8.28 -12.28
N THR A 43 21.23 -7.61 -12.27
CA THR A 43 19.92 -8.28 -12.30
C THR A 43 19.49 -8.53 -13.73
N ILE A 44 18.91 -9.71 -13.97
CA ILE A 44 18.23 -10.05 -15.22
C ILE A 44 16.85 -10.54 -14.81
N ASP A 45 15.82 -10.01 -15.43
CA ASP A 45 14.43 -10.38 -15.20
C ASP A 45 13.71 -10.55 -16.54
N ASP A 46 12.53 -11.18 -16.52
CA ASP A 46 11.58 -11.17 -17.63
C ASP A 46 12.10 -11.79 -18.95
N VAL A 47 13.03 -12.76 -18.84
CA VAL A 47 13.66 -13.43 -20.00
C VAL A 47 12.62 -14.23 -20.78
N ARG A 48 12.45 -13.87 -22.06
CA ARG A 48 11.51 -14.54 -22.99
C ARG A 48 12.23 -14.93 -24.28
N VAL A 49 11.89 -16.11 -24.81
CA VAL A 49 12.39 -16.61 -26.11
C VAL A 49 11.19 -17.03 -26.96
N TYR A 50 11.16 -16.56 -28.21
CA TYR A 50 10.05 -16.79 -29.14
C TYR A 50 10.51 -17.67 -30.30
N ASN A 51 9.60 -18.52 -30.79
CA ASN A 51 9.82 -19.37 -31.97
C ASN A 51 9.54 -18.63 -33.30
N ARG A 52 9.37 -17.30 -33.26
CA ARG A 52 9.14 -16.44 -34.41
C ARG A 52 9.77 -15.07 -34.21
N ALA A 53 9.96 -14.34 -35.30
CA ALA A 53 10.26 -12.92 -35.23
C ALA A 53 9.02 -12.16 -34.73
N LEU A 54 9.22 -11.28 -33.76
CA LEU A 54 8.20 -10.34 -33.31
C LEU A 54 8.16 -9.11 -34.21
N LEU A 55 6.98 -8.52 -34.36
CA LEU A 55 6.77 -7.25 -35.03
C LEU A 55 7.09 -6.08 -34.08
N GLU A 56 7.41 -4.91 -34.64
CA GLU A 56 7.68 -3.69 -33.86
C GLU A 56 6.57 -3.35 -32.85
N PRO A 57 5.26 -3.43 -33.21
CA PRO A 57 4.20 -3.16 -32.24
C PRO A 57 4.13 -4.18 -31.10
N GLU A 58 4.50 -5.43 -31.35
CA GLU A 58 4.52 -6.48 -30.33
C GLU A 58 5.64 -6.23 -29.33
N ILE A 59 6.81 -5.83 -29.81
CA ILE A 59 7.97 -5.50 -28.98
C ILE A 59 7.68 -4.25 -28.13
N ALA A 60 7.05 -3.24 -28.71
CA ALA A 60 6.61 -2.05 -27.98
C ALA A 60 5.62 -2.41 -26.86
N ASN A 61 4.65 -3.29 -27.15
CA ASN A 61 3.66 -3.74 -26.17
C ASN A 61 4.31 -4.56 -25.03
N ILE A 62 5.21 -5.49 -25.35
CA ILE A 62 5.94 -6.26 -24.32
C ILE A 62 6.74 -5.33 -23.42
N HIS A 63 7.41 -4.32 -23.98
CA HIS A 63 8.13 -3.33 -23.20
C HIS A 63 7.21 -2.54 -22.25
N SER A 64 6.05 -2.09 -22.74
CA SER A 64 5.06 -1.37 -21.91
C SER A 64 4.36 -2.25 -20.87
N GLN A 65 4.60 -3.57 -20.85
CA GLN A 65 4.10 -4.47 -19.82
C GLN A 65 5.15 -4.80 -18.76
N GLY A 66 6.41 -4.42 -18.97
CA GLY A 66 7.49 -4.67 -18.01
C GLY A 66 7.29 -3.86 -16.74
N LEU A 67 6.98 -4.53 -15.62
CA LEU A 67 6.84 -3.90 -14.30
C LEU A 67 8.14 -3.93 -13.49
N GLY A 68 9.19 -4.61 -13.99
CA GLY A 68 10.47 -4.74 -13.29
C GLY A 68 10.33 -5.37 -11.90
N GLY A 69 9.40 -6.32 -11.76
CA GLY A 69 9.08 -6.97 -10.48
C GLY A 69 8.26 -6.13 -9.49
N GLN A 70 7.87 -4.90 -9.83
CA GLN A 70 7.03 -4.08 -8.95
C GLN A 70 5.58 -4.57 -8.93
N THR A 71 4.95 -4.39 -7.78
CA THR A 71 3.53 -4.62 -7.51
C THR A 71 2.93 -3.38 -6.85
N CYS A 72 1.61 -3.31 -6.71
CA CYS A 72 0.99 -2.26 -5.89
C CYS A 72 1.54 -2.29 -4.45
N THR A 73 1.75 -3.49 -3.89
CA THR A 73 2.29 -3.67 -2.54
C THR A 73 3.72 -3.19 -2.37
N SER A 74 4.59 -3.39 -3.37
CA SER A 74 5.96 -2.86 -3.30
C SER A 74 6.03 -1.34 -3.46
N LEU A 75 4.96 -0.71 -3.96
CA LEU A 75 4.79 0.74 -4.05
C LEU A 75 4.06 1.36 -2.84
N GLY A 76 3.73 0.57 -1.82
CA GLY A 76 3.09 1.04 -0.59
C GLY A 76 1.56 0.98 -0.57
N PHE A 77 0.94 0.37 -1.57
CA PHE A 77 -0.51 0.13 -1.58
C PHE A 77 -0.85 -1.20 -0.89
N LEU A 78 -2.05 -1.34 -0.34
CA LEU A 78 -2.48 -2.57 0.32
C LEU A 78 -2.60 -3.73 -0.66
N SER A 79 -3.18 -3.48 -1.85
CA SER A 79 -3.40 -4.51 -2.87
C SER A 79 -3.62 -3.91 -4.26
N GLY A 80 -4.02 -4.73 -5.23
CA GLY A 80 -4.42 -4.30 -6.58
C GLY A 80 -3.52 -4.82 -7.70
N THR A 81 -3.80 -4.35 -8.93
CA THR A 81 -3.05 -4.73 -10.14
C THR A 81 -2.22 -3.56 -10.63
N LEU A 82 -0.89 -3.69 -10.60
CA LEU A 82 -0.01 -2.68 -11.18
C LEU A 82 0.06 -2.88 -12.69
N SER A 83 -0.02 -1.81 -13.46
CA SER A 83 0.24 -1.83 -14.90
C SER A 83 1.19 -0.69 -15.29
N CYS A 84 1.66 -0.70 -16.54
CA CYS A 84 2.49 0.37 -17.07
C CYS A 84 1.72 1.11 -18.17
N SER A 85 1.84 2.43 -18.19
CA SER A 85 1.42 3.24 -19.32
C SER A 85 2.36 3.04 -20.53
N GLY A 86 1.98 3.55 -21.71
CA GLY A 86 2.82 3.49 -22.92
C GLY A 86 4.19 4.19 -22.81
N LEU A 87 4.43 4.97 -21.74
CA LEU A 87 5.72 5.62 -21.44
C LEU A 87 6.48 4.94 -20.28
N CYS A 88 6.02 3.76 -19.84
CA CYS A 88 6.50 3.05 -18.65
C CYS A 88 6.45 3.86 -17.35
N THR A 89 5.48 4.77 -17.21
CA THR A 89 5.07 5.25 -15.89
C THR A 89 4.11 4.25 -15.29
N TYR A 90 4.28 3.92 -14.01
CA TYR A 90 3.34 3.03 -13.32
C TYR A 90 1.95 3.64 -13.32
N ASP A 91 0.99 2.87 -13.80
CA ASP A 91 -0.43 3.15 -13.69
C ASP A 91 -0.94 2.47 -12.41
N ILE A 92 -1.14 3.31 -11.39
CA ILE A 92 -1.59 2.93 -10.06
C ILE A 92 -3.12 3.01 -9.90
N THR A 93 -3.87 3.29 -10.97
CA THR A 93 -5.33 3.47 -10.88
C THR A 93 -6.07 2.20 -10.44
N GLN A 94 -5.44 1.04 -10.60
CA GLN A 94 -5.96 -0.26 -10.16
C GLN A 94 -5.27 -0.75 -8.87
N CYS A 95 -4.48 0.09 -8.20
CA CYS A 95 -3.98 -0.16 -6.86
C CYS A 95 -5.02 0.29 -5.82
N VAL A 96 -5.05 -0.43 -4.70
CA VAL A 96 -5.97 -0.17 -3.59
C VAL A 96 -5.15 0.36 -2.43
N ALA A 97 -5.40 1.60 -2.02
CA ALA A 97 -4.82 2.18 -0.80
C ALA A 97 -5.30 1.40 0.43
N ALA A 98 -4.57 1.47 1.53
CA ALA A 98 -5.18 1.12 2.81
C ALA A 98 -6.37 2.06 3.05
N PRO A 99 -7.46 1.60 3.70
CA PRO A 99 -8.45 2.54 4.21
C PRO A 99 -7.73 3.56 5.09
N ASP A 100 -8.15 4.82 5.02
CA ASP A 100 -7.69 5.81 5.98
C ASP A 100 -8.20 5.38 7.38
N PRO A 101 -7.42 5.56 8.45
CA PRO A 101 -7.86 5.30 9.81
C PRO A 101 -9.18 6.03 10.08
N ASP A 102 -10.13 5.38 10.78
CA ASP A 102 -11.47 5.92 11.06
C ASP A 102 -11.39 7.38 11.54
N CYS A 103 -10.45 7.70 12.44
CA CYS A 103 -10.24 9.06 12.97
C CYS A 103 -9.60 10.09 12.01
N SER A 104 -9.51 9.75 10.72
CA SER A 104 -8.97 10.60 9.66
C SER A 104 -9.60 10.35 8.27
N ASP A 105 -10.68 9.57 8.21
CA ASP A 105 -11.32 9.21 6.94
C ASP A 105 -12.45 10.19 6.53
N GLY A 106 -12.85 11.09 7.45
CA GLY A 106 -13.86 12.11 7.22
C GLY A 106 -15.31 11.63 7.33
N ASP A 107 -15.54 10.39 7.76
CA ASP A 107 -16.84 9.82 8.05
C ASP A 107 -17.05 9.72 9.59
N ASP A 108 -18.30 9.86 10.04
CA ASP A 108 -18.69 9.71 11.46
C ASP A 108 -19.00 8.22 11.70
N ASN A 109 -17.98 7.45 12.10
CA ASN A 109 -18.02 5.99 12.12
C ASN A 109 -18.70 5.42 13.37
N ASP A 110 -18.83 6.22 14.45
CA ASP A 110 -19.56 5.85 15.66
C ASP A 110 -20.98 6.48 15.76
N GLY A 111 -21.25 7.49 14.95
CA GLY A 111 -22.56 8.13 14.79
C GLY A 111 -22.91 9.14 15.87
N ASP A 112 -21.92 9.68 16.59
CA ASP A 112 -22.13 10.66 17.66
C ASP A 112 -22.20 12.12 17.17
N GLY A 113 -21.92 12.35 15.88
CA GLY A 113 -21.94 13.65 15.22
C GLY A 113 -20.60 14.40 15.26
N GLN A 114 -19.56 13.79 15.82
CA GLN A 114 -18.16 14.09 15.59
C GLN A 114 -17.67 13.23 14.40
N THR A 115 -16.39 13.28 14.01
CA THR A 115 -16.04 12.81 12.65
C THR A 115 -14.56 12.49 12.47
N ASP A 116 -13.66 13.20 13.13
CA ASP A 116 -12.22 12.96 12.96
C ASP A 116 -11.43 13.65 14.08
N TYR A 117 -10.21 13.19 14.34
CA TYR A 117 -9.25 13.94 15.16
C TYR A 117 -8.94 15.33 14.56
N PRO A 118 -8.86 16.41 15.37
CA PRO A 118 -9.02 16.48 16.83
C PRO A 118 -10.43 16.90 17.27
N ASN A 119 -11.39 16.92 16.35
CA ASN A 119 -12.74 17.38 16.62
C ASN A 119 -13.60 16.30 17.25
N ASP A 120 -13.27 15.05 16.97
CA ASP A 120 -13.80 13.87 17.61
C ASP A 120 -13.03 13.54 18.88
N VAL A 121 -13.78 13.40 19.97
CA VAL A 121 -13.22 13.06 21.28
C VAL A 121 -12.86 11.58 21.36
N GLY A 122 -13.62 10.67 20.75
CA GLY A 122 -13.29 9.24 20.72
C GLY A 122 -11.96 8.97 20.02
N CYS A 123 -11.52 9.88 19.15
CA CYS A 123 -10.23 9.81 18.49
C CYS A 123 -9.05 10.30 19.35
N ILE A 124 -8.10 9.41 19.65
CA ILE A 124 -6.85 9.78 20.35
C ILE A 124 -5.79 10.38 19.41
N SER A 125 -5.88 10.06 18.11
CA SER A 125 -4.99 10.56 17.06
C SER A 125 -5.59 10.34 15.68
N ALA A 126 -5.14 11.08 14.67
CA ALA A 126 -5.51 10.86 13.27
C ALA A 126 -5.01 9.52 12.67
N GLY A 127 -4.31 8.69 13.46
CA GLY A 127 -3.89 7.35 13.03
C GLY A 127 -4.65 6.23 13.75
N ASP A 128 -5.68 6.59 14.51
CA ASP A 128 -6.50 5.64 15.27
C ASP A 128 -7.62 5.07 14.39
N ASP A 129 -7.88 3.78 14.54
CA ASP A 129 -8.86 3.03 13.75
C ASP A 129 -10.19 2.87 14.53
N ASN A 130 -10.44 3.73 15.52
CA ASN A 130 -11.63 3.66 16.38
C ASN A 130 -12.05 5.05 16.88
N GLU A 131 -13.28 5.44 16.55
CA GLU A 131 -13.90 6.70 17.02
C GLU A 131 -14.78 6.52 18.26
N ALA A 132 -14.91 5.30 18.80
CA ALA A 132 -15.83 5.07 19.91
C ALA A 132 -15.41 5.83 21.18
N ASN A 133 -16.35 6.60 21.72
CA ASN A 133 -16.21 7.26 23.01
C ASN A 133 -15.93 6.27 24.15
N GLN A 134 -14.83 6.52 24.87
CA GLN A 134 -14.35 5.63 25.94
C GLN A 134 -15.33 5.57 27.12
N CYS A 135 -16.12 6.61 27.36
CA CYS A 135 -17.05 6.69 28.49
C CYS A 135 -18.38 5.94 28.34
N VAL A 136 -18.57 5.22 27.23
CA VAL A 136 -19.80 4.46 26.90
C VAL A 136 -19.52 3.07 26.32
N ASP A 137 -18.28 2.58 26.39
CA ASP A 137 -17.84 1.34 25.73
C ASP A 137 -17.79 0.11 26.66
N THR A 138 -18.06 0.28 27.96
CA THR A 138 -18.03 -0.75 29.01
C THR A 138 -16.66 -1.36 29.31
N ILE A 139 -15.59 -0.73 28.83
CA ILE A 139 -14.20 -1.10 29.05
C ILE A 139 -13.60 -0.15 30.09
N ASP A 140 -12.62 -0.65 30.84
CA ASP A 140 -11.83 0.14 31.80
C ASP A 140 -10.55 0.56 31.07
N ASN A 141 -10.58 1.69 30.36
CA ASN A 141 -9.50 2.11 29.47
C ASN A 141 -8.30 2.72 30.23
N ASP A 142 -8.48 3.13 31.50
CA ASP A 142 -7.41 3.66 32.35
C ASP A 142 -6.86 2.64 33.37
N GLY A 143 -7.57 1.52 33.57
CA GLY A 143 -7.16 0.39 34.39
C GLY A 143 -7.40 0.57 35.89
N ASP A 144 -8.25 1.51 36.31
CA ASP A 144 -8.55 1.79 37.72
C ASP A 144 -9.64 0.87 38.32
N GLY A 145 -10.29 0.07 37.48
CA GLY A 145 -11.34 -0.88 37.84
C GLY A 145 -12.77 -0.31 37.79
N LEU A 146 -12.95 0.91 37.29
CA LEU A 146 -14.23 1.56 37.02
C LEU A 146 -14.46 1.63 35.50
N VAL A 147 -15.72 1.78 35.08
CA VAL A 147 -16.12 1.82 33.66
C VAL A 147 -17.27 2.80 33.49
N ASP A 148 -17.29 3.54 32.38
CA ASP A 148 -18.40 4.41 31.95
C ASP A 148 -18.92 5.36 33.07
N ASN A 149 -20.24 5.36 33.33
CA ASN A 149 -20.89 6.15 34.38
C ASN A 149 -20.47 5.77 35.81
N ALA A 150 -19.72 4.68 36.02
CA ALA A 150 -19.12 4.40 37.32
C ALA A 150 -17.74 5.06 37.47
N ASP A 151 -17.14 5.50 36.37
CA ASP A 151 -15.81 6.07 36.29
C ASP A 151 -15.83 7.59 36.55
N PRO A 152 -15.10 8.12 37.56
CA PRO A 152 -14.95 9.55 37.81
C PRO A 152 -14.48 10.36 36.59
N GLY A 153 -13.63 9.79 35.74
CA GLY A 153 -13.13 10.39 34.50
C GLY A 153 -14.22 10.71 33.48
N CYS A 154 -15.33 9.98 33.51
CA CYS A 154 -16.51 10.24 32.67
C CYS A 154 -17.47 11.28 33.23
N HIS A 155 -17.11 11.92 34.35
CA HIS A 155 -17.91 12.97 34.99
C HIS A 155 -17.17 14.31 34.95
N LEU A 156 -17.83 15.36 34.45
CA LEU A 156 -17.27 16.71 34.35
C LEU A 156 -16.80 17.30 35.69
N ASP A 157 -17.29 16.77 36.81
CA ASP A 157 -16.93 17.16 38.18
C ASP A 157 -16.09 16.11 38.92
N GLY A 158 -15.68 15.03 38.25
CA GLY A 158 -14.93 13.92 38.84
C GLY A 158 -15.72 13.10 39.87
N ASN A 159 -17.06 13.22 39.91
CA ASN A 159 -17.88 12.55 40.91
C ASN A 159 -18.89 11.58 40.27
N PRO A 160 -18.66 10.25 40.33
CA PRO A 160 -19.55 9.26 39.72
C PRO A 160 -20.93 9.17 40.41
N LEU A 161 -21.11 9.77 41.59
CA LEU A 161 -22.43 9.86 42.24
C LEU A 161 -23.29 11.02 41.71
N ASN A 162 -22.71 11.95 40.94
CA ASN A 162 -23.45 13.03 40.29
C ASN A 162 -23.84 12.61 38.87
N SER A 163 -24.98 11.94 38.72
CA SER A 163 -25.51 11.57 37.39
C SER A 163 -25.72 12.75 36.43
N GLY A 164 -25.78 13.98 36.93
CA GLY A 164 -25.92 15.18 36.10
C GLY A 164 -24.61 15.68 35.49
N SER A 165 -23.45 15.16 35.92
CA SER A 165 -22.14 15.50 35.37
C SER A 165 -21.57 14.45 34.41
N TYR A 166 -22.25 13.31 34.25
CA TYR A 166 -21.83 12.27 33.31
C TYR A 166 -21.83 12.78 31.87
N SER A 167 -20.75 12.52 31.15
CA SER A 167 -20.56 12.88 29.74
C SER A 167 -20.33 11.63 28.92
N THR A 168 -21.17 11.42 27.91
CA THR A 168 -21.01 10.34 26.93
C THR A 168 -19.90 10.64 25.94
N ASP A 169 -19.65 11.92 25.68
CA ASP A 169 -18.72 12.40 24.66
C ASP A 169 -17.31 12.57 25.27
N GLY A 170 -16.93 11.65 26.15
CA GLY A 170 -15.71 11.72 26.96
C GLY A 170 -14.64 10.75 26.48
N ASN A 171 -13.40 11.25 26.39
CA ASN A 171 -12.19 10.44 26.13
C ASN A 171 -11.23 10.41 27.32
N GLN A 172 -11.75 10.76 28.49
CA GLN A 172 -10.99 10.98 29.71
C GLN A 172 -11.42 9.99 30.80
N GLU A 173 -11.61 8.71 30.48
CA GLU A 173 -11.55 7.67 31.53
C GLU A 173 -10.23 7.77 32.31
N SER A 174 -9.20 8.44 31.76
CA SER A 174 -8.05 8.87 32.55
C SER A 174 -8.46 9.85 33.67
N ASN A 175 -8.42 9.38 34.91
CA ASN A 175 -8.57 10.20 36.11
C ASN A 175 -7.75 11.50 36.00
N GLN A 176 -8.44 12.65 35.88
CA GLN A 176 -7.82 13.96 36.11
C GLN A 176 -7.24 13.92 37.53
N ILE A 177 -5.92 13.77 37.65
CA ILE A 177 -5.22 13.97 38.90
C ILE A 177 -5.35 15.46 39.22
N PHE A 178 -6.44 15.84 39.88
CA PHE A 178 -6.55 17.12 40.57
C PHE A 178 -5.57 17.10 41.74
N ILE A 179 -4.30 17.41 41.46
CA ILE A 179 -3.41 17.94 42.50
C ILE A 179 -3.84 19.38 42.73
N GLU A 180 -4.85 19.59 43.57
CA GLU A 180 -5.01 20.89 44.21
C GLU A 180 -3.99 21.00 45.36
N ILE A 181 -3.15 22.04 45.29
CA ILE A 181 -2.20 22.46 46.35
C ILE A 181 -2.88 23.47 47.26
#